data_AF-A0A0J6C279-F1
#
_entry.id   AF-A0A0J6C279-F1
#
_cell.length_a   1.000
_cell.length_b   1.000
_cell.length_c   1.000
_cell.angle_alpha   90.00
_cell.angle_beta   90.00
_cell.angle_gamma   90.00
#
_symmetry.space_group_name_H-M   'P 1'
#
loop_
_entity.id
_entity.type
_entity.pdbx_description
1 polymer ?
#
loop_
_entity_poly.entity_id
_entity_poly.type
_entity_poly.pdbx_seq_one_letter_code
_entity_poly.pdbx_strand_id
1 'polypeptide(L)'
;MQKKVFQTDDDGLYLYESVANGLALTPGTFNIPYGACDDAPPAPPAGKWPRRLGDAWVMVEDYRTTPLWVVGTGAPYSIGGELDVGDGKVCYPGWGPLPSWLTRVEPEPTVADTDADA
;
A
#
# COMPACT_ATOMS: atom_id res chain seq x y z
N MET A 1 -18.12 6.94 27.61
CA MET A 1 -17.24 5.75 27.46
C MET A 1 -16.61 5.79 26.08
N GLN A 2 -15.38 5.32 25.94
CA GLN A 2 -14.64 5.28 24.68
C GLN A 2 -14.03 3.89 24.51
N LYS A 3 -13.87 3.44 23.26
CA LYS A 3 -13.11 2.22 22.93
C LYS A 3 -12.17 2.46 21.77
N LYS A 4 -11.11 1.66 21.70
CA LYS A 4 -10.17 1.65 20.57
C LYS A 4 -10.84 1.04 19.34
N VAL A 5 -10.53 1.62 18.19
CA VAL A 5 -10.90 1.13 16.86
C VAL A 5 -9.73 1.37 15.91
N PHE A 6 -9.68 0.68 14.78
CA PHE A 6 -8.52 0.65 13.90
C PHE A 6 -8.94 1.09 12.51
N GLN A 7 -8.48 2.27 12.10
CA GLN A 7 -8.89 2.90 10.85
C GLN A 7 -8.22 2.23 9.66
N THR A 8 -8.98 2.01 8.59
CA THR A 8 -8.44 1.65 7.27
C THR A 8 -8.65 2.75 6.25
N ASP A 9 -7.89 2.69 5.15
CA ASP A 9 -8.20 3.42 3.91
C ASP A 9 -9.31 2.72 3.10
N ASP A 10 -9.59 3.27 1.91
CA ASP A 10 -10.61 2.76 0.98
C ASP A 10 -10.27 1.36 0.42
N ASP A 11 -9.00 0.98 0.40
CA ASP A 11 -8.53 -0.35 0.00
C ASP A 11 -8.53 -1.36 1.16
N GLY A 12 -8.79 -0.89 2.38
CA GLY A 12 -8.80 -1.67 3.61
C GLY A 12 -7.43 -1.77 4.29
N LEU A 13 -6.39 -1.07 3.84
CA LEU A 13 -5.10 -1.06 4.54
C LEU A 13 -5.23 -0.30 5.85
N TYR A 14 -4.66 -0.88 6.91
CA TYR A 14 -4.60 -0.21 8.21
C TYR A 14 -3.83 1.11 8.13
N LEU A 15 -4.35 2.16 8.75
CA LEU A 15 -3.71 3.48 8.84
C LEU A 15 -3.21 3.77 10.25
N TYR A 16 -4.11 3.78 11.23
CA TYR A 16 -3.80 4.14 12.61
C TYR A 16 -4.88 3.70 13.61
N GLU A 17 -4.51 3.68 14.89
CA GLU A 17 -5.45 3.49 16.01
C GLU A 17 -6.24 4.78 16.24
N SER A 18 -7.55 4.64 16.39
CA SER A 18 -8.50 5.72 16.63
C SER A 18 -9.44 5.34 17.79
N VAL A 19 -10.42 6.19 18.06
CA VAL A 19 -11.35 6.03 19.20
C VAL A 19 -12.79 6.18 18.73
N ALA A 20 -13.64 5.23 19.15
CA ALA A 20 -15.09 5.33 19.03
C ALA A 20 -15.72 5.77 20.35
N ASN A 21 -16.68 6.70 20.26
CA ASN A 21 -17.40 7.24 21.42
C ASN A 21 -18.70 6.46 21.65
N GLY A 22 -18.97 6.11 22.90
CA GLY A 22 -20.25 5.49 23.29
C GLY A 22 -21.42 6.46 23.13
N LEU A 23 -22.58 5.95 22.71
CA LEU A 23 -23.81 6.73 22.58
C LEU A 23 -24.44 6.97 23.94
N ALA A 24 -24.72 8.23 24.28
CA ALA A 24 -25.20 8.61 25.60
C ALA A 24 -26.55 7.99 25.98
N LEU A 25 -27.44 7.80 24.99
CA LEU A 25 -28.80 7.29 25.19
C LEU A 25 -28.91 5.78 24.98
N THR A 26 -27.81 5.10 24.62
CA THR A 26 -27.82 3.66 24.35
C THR A 26 -26.53 3.04 24.88
N PRO A 27 -26.49 2.74 26.20
CA PRO A 27 -25.32 2.12 26.83
C PRO A 27 -24.87 0.87 26.09
N GLY A 28 -23.55 0.76 25.84
CA GLY A 28 -22.95 -0.36 25.11
C GLY A 28 -22.90 -0.18 23.59
N THR A 29 -23.58 0.81 23.02
CA THR A 29 -23.47 1.14 21.59
C THR A 29 -22.43 2.24 21.36
N PHE A 30 -21.66 2.14 20.29
CA PHE A 30 -20.58 3.08 19.96
C PHE A 30 -20.74 3.63 18.55
N ASN A 31 -20.36 4.91 18.37
CA ASN A 31 -20.24 5.52 17.06
C ASN A 31 -18.88 5.14 16.46
N ILE A 32 -18.86 4.06 15.68
CA ILE A 32 -17.66 3.58 14.97
C ILE A 32 -17.46 4.45 13.73
N PRO A 33 -16.29 5.10 13.56
CA PRO A 33 -15.97 5.83 12.33
C PRO A 33 -16.06 4.92 11.11
N TYR A 34 -16.47 5.48 9.97
CA TYR A 34 -16.48 4.73 8.71
C TYR A 34 -15.08 4.20 8.37
N GLY A 35 -14.99 2.93 7.96
CA GLY A 35 -13.72 2.25 7.69
C GLY A 35 -12.93 1.84 8.93
N ALA A 36 -13.44 2.08 10.15
CA ALA A 36 -12.79 1.61 11.36
C ALA A 36 -13.29 0.21 11.76
N CYS A 37 -12.36 -0.63 12.21
CA CYS A 37 -12.62 -1.98 12.70
C CYS A 37 -12.46 -2.03 14.23
N ASP A 38 -13.19 -2.92 14.89
CA ASP A 38 -13.16 -3.05 16.34
C ASP A 38 -11.98 -3.89 16.86
N ASP A 39 -11.50 -4.82 16.05
CA ASP A 39 -10.41 -5.72 16.38
C ASP A 39 -9.07 -5.22 15.82
N ALA A 40 -8.01 -5.34 16.64
CA ALA A 40 -6.69 -4.86 16.31
C ALA A 40 -6.05 -5.65 15.17
N PRO A 41 -5.37 -4.99 14.22
CA PRO A 41 -4.55 -5.69 13.24
C PRO A 41 -3.38 -6.39 13.93
N PRO A 42 -2.93 -7.56 13.44
CA PRO A 42 -1.69 -8.16 13.91
C PRO A 42 -0.49 -7.25 13.58
N ALA A 43 0.59 -7.35 14.37
CA ALA A 43 1.82 -6.62 14.08
C ALA A 43 2.41 -7.07 12.72
N PRO A 44 2.66 -6.16 11.78
CA PRO A 44 3.20 -6.53 10.47
C PRO A 44 4.65 -7.00 10.57
N PRO A 45 5.02 -8.13 9.93
CA PRO A 45 6.43 -8.42 9.66
C PRO A 45 6.98 -7.46 8.59
N ALA A 46 8.31 -7.40 8.46
CA ALA A 46 8.97 -6.53 7.48
C ALA A 46 8.49 -6.80 6.04
N GLY A 47 8.19 -5.74 5.30
CA GLY A 47 7.71 -5.82 3.92
C GLY A 47 6.27 -6.31 3.76
N LYS A 48 5.49 -6.35 4.86
CA LYS A 48 4.07 -6.70 4.86
C LYS A 48 3.26 -5.63 5.56
N TRP A 49 1.97 -5.56 5.24
CA TRP A 49 1.03 -4.67 5.91
C TRP A 49 -0.34 -5.34 6.09
N PRO A 50 -1.05 -5.06 7.21
CA PRO A 50 -2.38 -5.59 7.42
C PRO A 50 -3.41 -4.87 6.54
N ARG A 51 -4.25 -5.68 5.88
CA ARG A 51 -5.40 -5.25 5.09
C ARG A 51 -6.66 -5.93 5.61
N ARG A 52 -7.74 -5.19 5.71
CA ARG A 52 -9.07 -5.71 6.06
C ARG A 52 -9.72 -6.35 4.85
N LEU A 53 -10.14 -7.60 4.99
CA LEU A 53 -10.94 -8.32 4.00
C LEU A 53 -12.15 -8.94 4.69
N GLY A 54 -13.32 -8.32 4.51
CA GLY A 54 -14.51 -8.65 5.31
C GLY A 54 -14.23 -8.43 6.80
N ASP A 55 -14.39 -9.48 7.60
CA ASP A 55 -14.21 -9.43 9.05
C ASP A 55 -12.82 -9.89 9.53
N ALA A 56 -11.85 -10.04 8.62
CA ALA A 56 -10.52 -10.56 8.94
C ALA A 56 -9.39 -9.63 8.48
N TRP A 57 -8.29 -9.64 9.25
CA TRP A 57 -7.02 -9.07 8.84
C TRP A 57 -6.22 -10.09 8.04
N VAL A 58 -5.76 -9.69 6.85
CA VAL A 58 -4.81 -10.43 6.03
C VAL A 58 -3.53 -9.62 5.85
N MET A 59 -2.40 -10.29 5.62
CA MET A 59 -1.13 -9.62 5.35
C MET A 59 -0.89 -9.57 3.85
N VAL A 60 -0.68 -8.36 3.33
CA VAL A 60 -0.28 -8.11 1.94
C VAL A 60 1.16 -7.64 1.89
N GLU A 61 1.84 -7.81 0.77
CA GLU A 61 3.13 -7.17 0.51
C GLU A 61 3.00 -5.65 0.60
N ASP A 62 4.03 -5.00 1.13
CA ASP A 62 4.12 -3.54 1.21
C ASP A 62 5.44 -3.06 0.64
N TYR A 63 5.33 -2.27 -0.43
CA TYR A 63 6.42 -1.66 -1.16
C TYR A 63 6.33 -0.14 -1.16
N ARG A 64 5.43 0.47 -0.39
CA ARG A 64 5.23 1.94 -0.37
C ARG A 64 6.48 2.72 0.03
N THR A 65 7.40 2.09 0.75
CA THR A 65 8.70 2.64 1.16
C THR A 65 9.88 1.99 0.42
N THR A 66 9.62 1.06 -0.49
CA THR A 66 10.64 0.36 -1.26
C THR A 66 10.84 1.08 -2.60
N PRO A 67 12.08 1.48 -2.95
CA PRO A 67 12.37 1.95 -4.29
C PRO A 67 12.03 0.88 -5.34
N LEU A 68 11.34 1.30 -6.40
CA LEU A 68 10.93 0.43 -7.51
C LEU A 68 11.37 1.04 -8.83
N TRP A 69 11.65 0.19 -9.81
CA TRP A 69 12.04 0.59 -11.17
C TRP A 69 11.21 -0.16 -12.20
N VAL A 70 10.96 0.50 -13.33
CA VAL A 70 10.28 -0.10 -14.47
C VAL A 70 11.26 -0.99 -15.23
N VAL A 71 10.95 -2.28 -15.34
CA VAL A 71 11.85 -3.28 -15.96
C VAL A 71 12.20 -2.93 -17.41
N GLY A 72 11.25 -2.40 -18.18
CA GLY A 72 11.45 -2.10 -19.60
C GLY A 72 12.33 -0.87 -19.89
N THR A 73 12.43 0.08 -18.96
CA THR A 73 13.13 1.36 -19.20
C THR A 73 14.24 1.64 -18.19
N GLY A 74 14.27 0.93 -17.07
CA GLY A 74 15.12 1.23 -15.93
C GLY A 74 14.78 2.49 -15.15
N ALA A 75 13.72 3.20 -15.54
CA ALA A 75 13.31 4.43 -14.85
C ALA A 75 12.75 4.14 -13.45
N PRO A 76 13.00 5.02 -12.45
CA PRO A 76 12.38 4.90 -11.14
C PRO A 76 10.85 5.05 -11.25
N TYR A 77 10.13 4.22 -10.50
CA TYR A 77 8.68 4.24 -10.42
C TYR A 77 8.23 4.95 -9.14
N SER A 78 7.27 5.86 -9.28
CA SER A 78 6.59 6.47 -8.14
C SER A 78 5.27 5.75 -7.89
N ILE A 79 5.04 5.32 -6.65
CA ILE A 79 3.81 4.64 -6.23
C ILE A 79 2.57 5.47 -6.61
N GLY A 80 1.58 4.82 -7.22
CA GLY A 80 0.38 5.50 -7.73
C GLY A 80 0.57 6.22 -9.07
N GLY A 81 1.79 6.26 -9.61
CA GLY A 81 2.09 6.86 -10.91
C GLY A 81 1.54 6.04 -12.08
N GLU A 82 1.05 6.73 -13.10
CA GLU A 82 0.63 6.11 -14.35
C GLU A 82 1.84 5.85 -15.26
N LEU A 83 1.90 4.65 -15.83
CA LEU A 83 2.86 4.27 -16.87
C LEU A 83 2.10 3.92 -18.15
N ASP A 84 2.44 4.59 -19.25
CA ASP A 84 1.93 4.22 -20.56
C ASP A 84 2.64 2.96 -21.07
N VAL A 85 1.88 1.88 -21.17
CA VAL A 85 2.26 0.66 -21.88
C VAL A 85 1.44 0.59 -23.18
N GLY A 86 1.93 -0.09 -24.21
CA GLY A 86 1.29 -0.07 -25.54
C GLY A 86 -0.21 -0.39 -25.55
N ASP A 87 -0.70 -1.15 -24.56
CA ASP A 87 -2.10 -1.55 -24.39
C ASP A 87 -2.91 -0.66 -23.42
N GLY A 88 -2.34 0.43 -22.90
CA GLY A 88 -3.02 1.38 -22.02
C GLY A 88 -2.16 1.92 -20.88
N LYS A 89 -2.81 2.51 -19.86
CA LYS A 89 -2.13 3.01 -18.67
C LYS A 89 -2.19 1.98 -17.55
N VAL A 90 -1.05 1.71 -16.93
CA VAL A 90 -0.95 0.87 -15.73
C VAL A 90 -0.51 1.70 -14.54
N CYS A 91 -0.98 1.30 -13.35
CA CYS A 91 -0.64 1.93 -12.08
C CYS A 91 -0.51 0.84 -11.02
N TYR A 92 0.46 0.99 -10.12
CA TYR A 92 0.69 0.11 -8.99
C TYR A 92 0.61 0.91 -7.68
N PRO A 93 -0.30 0.54 -6.76
CA PRO A 93 -0.53 1.29 -5.52
C PRO A 93 0.52 1.02 -4.44
N GLY A 94 1.54 0.20 -4.74
CA GLY A 94 2.64 -0.06 -3.82
C GLY A 94 2.38 -1.17 -2.80
N TRP A 95 1.28 -1.92 -2.94
CA TRP A 95 0.96 -3.04 -2.05
C TRP A 95 0.36 -4.21 -2.84
N GLY A 96 0.45 -5.41 -2.27
CA GLY A 96 0.06 -6.65 -2.94
C GLY A 96 1.14 -7.20 -3.89
N PRO A 97 0.80 -8.15 -4.77
CA PRO A 97 1.79 -8.79 -5.63
C PRO A 97 2.53 -7.77 -6.51
N LEU A 98 3.87 -7.82 -6.49
CA LEU A 98 4.68 -6.96 -7.36
C LEU A 98 4.44 -7.32 -8.83
N PRO A 99 3.97 -6.39 -9.68
CA PRO A 99 3.76 -6.65 -11.09
C PRO A 99 5.09 -6.95 -11.82
N SER A 100 5.04 -7.77 -12.86
CA SER A 100 6.24 -8.17 -13.62
C SER A 100 6.97 -7.03 -14.35
N TRP A 101 6.31 -5.89 -14.53
CA TRP A 101 6.90 -4.69 -15.11
C TRP A 101 7.62 -3.82 -14.08
N LEU A 102 7.60 -4.19 -12.80
CA LEU A 102 8.35 -3.55 -11.72
C LEU A 102 9.39 -4.48 -11.12
N THR A 103 10.50 -3.90 -10.69
CA THR A 103 11.57 -4.58 -9.95
C THR A 103 12.02 -3.76 -8.75
N ARG A 104 12.57 -4.46 -7.75
CA ARG A 104 13.24 -3.88 -6.57
C ARG A 104 14.75 -3.72 -6.76
N VAL A 105 15.26 -4.19 -7.90
CA VAL A 105 16.68 -4.10 -8.24
C VAL A 105 16.83 -2.93 -9.18
N GLU A 106 17.65 -1.95 -8.77
CA GLU A 106 18.05 -0.85 -9.64
C GLU A 106 18.74 -1.41 -10.89
N PRO A 107 18.22 -1.14 -12.10
CA PRO A 107 18.88 -1.59 -13.31
C PRO A 107 20.22 -0.87 -13.48
N GLU A 108 21.23 -1.59 -13.96
CA GLU A 108 22.53 -0.97 -14.23
C GLU A 108 22.35 0.17 -15.23
N PRO A 109 22.96 1.34 -14.99
CA PRO A 109 22.92 2.41 -15.98
C PRO A 109 23.50 1.86 -17.28
N THR A 110 22.70 1.89 -18.36
CA THR A 110 23.23 1.61 -19.69
C THR A 110 24.29 2.68 -19.93
N VAL A 111 25.56 2.29 -19.83
CA VAL A 111 26.66 3.12 -20.31
C VAL A 111 26.39 3.24 -21.80
N ALA A 112 25.85 4.39 -22.23
CA ALA A 112 25.75 4.68 -23.64
C ALA A 112 27.18 4.60 -24.17
N ASP A 113 27.47 3.59 -24.99
CA ASP A 113 28.72 3.46 -25.71
C ASP A 113 28.98 4.80 -26.41
N THR A 114 29.83 5.61 -25.77
CA THR A 114 30.36 6.83 -26.36
C THR A 114 31.58 6.38 -27.14
N ASP A 115 31.35 5.62 -28.20
CA ASP A 115 32.30 5.43 -29.28
C ASP A 115 31.72 6.10 -30.53
N ALA A 116 32.15 7.33 -30.75
CA ALA A 116 32.25 7.94 -32.06
C ALA A 116 33.33 9.02 -32.02
N ASP A 117 34.53 8.58 -32.40
CA ASP A 117 35.70 9.33 -32.87
C ASP A 117 35.41 10.70 -33.53
N ALA A 118 36.22 11.70 -33.19
CA ALA A 118 37.04 12.47 -34.13
C ALA A 118 38.11 13.31 -33.39
#